data_AF-A0A7Y3PXG2-F1
#
_entry.id   AF-A0A7Y3PXG2-F1
#
_cell.length_a   1.000
_cell.length_b   1.000
_cell.length_c   1.000
_cell.angle_alpha   90.00
_cell.angle_beta   90.00
_cell.angle_gamma   90.00
#
_symmetry.space_group_name_H-M   'P 1'
#
loop_
_entity.id
_entity.type
_entity.pdbx_description
1 polymer ?
#
loop_
_entity_poly.entity_id
_entity_poly.type
_entity_poly.pdbx_seq_one_letter_code
_entity_poly.pdbx_strand_id
1 'polypeptide(L)'
;LVGLAALWRRGRPWQRGRRDPLTLMFVLGCVVAACGYGGIAGLVALVCAAAVELAAPRPWGARRRVYAGVVAAVVWLGLLTVPRPAAPPTYEWAARHVGRGEVVLTADRHAALALAGYGANLVPPGPAAKGREPDVRAYLAAASTRADRTAVVRRHRVRWLLLTRQDRVPEEAVVVAWSARTGEVLARVVEPVPVTTR
;
A
#
# COMPACT_ATOMS: atom_id res chain seq x y z
N LEU A 1 -29.55 5.24 -19.83
CA LEU A 1 -30.42 4.75 -20.94
C LEU A 1 -30.65 5.76 -22.08
N VAL A 2 -30.51 7.08 -21.85
CA VAL A 2 -30.61 8.11 -22.91
C VAL A 2 -29.48 8.03 -23.97
N GLY A 3 -28.30 7.50 -23.61
CA GLY A 3 -27.17 7.32 -24.53
C GLY A 3 -27.33 6.20 -25.58
N LEU A 4 -28.21 5.22 -25.34
CA LEU A 4 -28.36 4.05 -26.22
C LEU A 4 -29.21 4.39 -27.46
N ALA A 5 -30.18 5.30 -27.29
CA ALA A 5 -31.02 5.82 -28.37
C ALA A 5 -30.27 6.79 -29.32
N ALA A 6 -29.19 7.42 -28.84
CA ALA A 6 -28.30 8.25 -29.66
C ALA A 6 -27.33 7.40 -30.49
N LEU A 7 -26.95 6.22 -29.99
CA LEU A 7 -26.12 5.24 -30.71
C LEU A 7 -26.89 4.53 -31.84
N TRP A 8 -28.18 4.23 -31.63
CA TRP A 8 -28.98 3.51 -32.63
C TRP A 8 -29.31 4.35 -33.88
N ARG A 9 -29.53 5.66 -33.73
CA ARG A 9 -29.75 6.58 -34.86
C ARG A 9 -28.48 6.88 -35.68
N ARG A 10 -27.31 6.46 -35.21
CA ARG A 10 -26.03 6.59 -35.92
C ARG A 10 -25.70 5.36 -36.79
N GLY A 11 -26.55 4.33 -36.81
CA GLY A 11 -26.27 3.03 -37.43
C GLY A 11 -26.52 2.87 -38.94
N ARG A 12 -27.04 3.87 -39.67
CA ARG A 12 -27.49 3.66 -41.07
C ARG A 12 -26.61 4.22 -42.21
N PRO A 13 -25.64 5.15 -42.01
CA PRO A 13 -24.67 5.50 -43.06
C PRO A 13 -23.21 5.13 -42.73
N TRP A 14 -22.92 4.51 -41.59
CA TRP A 14 -21.55 4.40 -41.04
C TRP A 14 -20.84 3.09 -41.45
N GLN A 15 -20.97 2.70 -42.71
CA GLN A 15 -20.46 1.43 -43.25
C GLN A 15 -19.09 1.55 -43.96
N ARG A 16 -18.37 2.68 -43.84
CA ARG A 16 -17.10 2.90 -44.58
C ARG A 16 -15.85 3.32 -43.79
N GLY A 17 -15.85 3.27 -42.46
CA GLY A 17 -14.69 3.69 -41.67
C GLY A 17 -14.48 2.85 -40.41
N ARG A 18 -14.42 1.53 -40.57
CA ARG A 18 -14.31 0.59 -39.45
C ARG A 18 -12.91 0.70 -38.82
N ARG A 19 -12.85 1.21 -37.59
CA ARG A 19 -11.69 1.35 -36.67
C ARG A 19 -11.07 2.75 -36.68
N ASP A 20 -11.77 3.69 -36.05
CA ASP A 20 -11.12 4.90 -35.57
C ASP A 20 -10.43 4.56 -34.24
N PRO A 21 -9.09 4.35 -34.22
CA PRO A 21 -8.37 3.75 -33.08
C PRO A 21 -8.52 4.58 -31.80
N LEU A 22 -8.77 5.88 -31.94
CA LEU A 22 -9.00 6.81 -30.82
C LEU A 22 -10.28 6.50 -30.06
N THR A 23 -11.33 6.08 -30.75
CA THR A 23 -12.60 5.71 -30.09
C THR A 23 -12.44 4.41 -29.32
N LEU A 24 -11.65 3.46 -29.85
CA LEU A 24 -11.32 2.21 -29.16
C LEU A 24 -10.44 2.45 -27.93
N MET A 25 -9.45 3.34 -28.02
CA MET A 25 -8.61 3.73 -26.89
C MET A 25 -9.42 4.42 -25.79
N PHE A 26 -10.37 5.28 -26.16
CA PHE A 26 -11.26 5.96 -25.21
C PHE A 26 -12.18 4.98 -24.46
N VAL A 27 -12.82 4.05 -25.19
CA VAL A 27 -13.65 3.02 -24.57
C VAL A 27 -12.82 2.11 -23.66
N LEU A 28 -11.61 1.73 -24.08
CA LEU A 28 -10.70 0.92 -23.28
C LEU A 28 -10.26 1.65 -22.00
N GLY A 29 -9.96 2.96 -22.09
CA GLY A 29 -9.62 3.79 -20.93
C GLY A 29 -10.76 3.87 -19.90
N CYS A 30 -11.99 4.04 -20.38
CA CYS A 30 -13.18 4.02 -19.52
C CYS A 30 -13.40 2.66 -18.84
N VAL A 31 -13.17 1.55 -19.56
CA VAL A 31 -13.27 0.20 -18.99
C VAL A 31 -12.19 -0.04 -17.94
N VAL A 32 -10.94 0.36 -18.19
CA VAL A 32 -9.83 0.22 -17.23
C VAL A 32 -10.05 1.06 -15.97
N ALA A 33 -10.57 2.29 -16.13
CA ALA A 33 -10.93 3.15 -15.00
C ALA A 33 -12.06 2.55 -14.16
N ALA A 34 -13.08 1.95 -14.80
CA ALA A 34 -14.17 1.27 -14.11
C ALA A 34 -13.74 -0.04 -13.43
N CYS A 35 -12.75 -0.75 -13.97
CA CYS A 35 -12.24 -2.01 -13.42
C CYS A 35 -11.27 -1.85 -12.23
N GLY A 36 -10.90 -0.62 -11.82
CA GLY A 36 -10.22 -0.36 -10.55
C GLY A 36 -8.76 -0.82 -10.44
N TYR A 37 -8.13 -1.32 -11.51
CA TYR A 37 -6.79 -1.92 -11.48
C TYR A 37 -5.62 -1.00 -11.91
N GLY A 38 -5.82 0.30 -12.10
CA GLY A 38 -4.73 1.16 -12.58
C GLY A 38 -5.03 2.66 -12.62
N GLY A 39 -5.49 3.21 -11.48
CA GLY A 39 -6.04 4.58 -11.39
C GLY A 39 -5.15 5.71 -11.93
N ILE A 40 -3.82 5.56 -11.94
CA ILE A 40 -2.90 6.60 -12.45
C ILE A 40 -2.53 6.35 -13.92
N ALA A 41 -2.22 5.10 -14.31
CA ALA A 41 -1.79 4.77 -15.66
C ALA A 41 -2.91 4.96 -16.70
N GLY A 42 -4.16 4.61 -16.36
CA GLY A 42 -5.30 4.85 -17.24
C GLY A 42 -5.61 6.34 -17.41
N LEU A 43 -5.40 7.14 -16.37
CA LEU A 43 -5.61 8.58 -16.37
C LEU A 43 -4.55 9.29 -17.23
N VAL A 44 -3.28 8.89 -17.10
CA VAL A 44 -2.17 9.37 -17.94
C VAL A 44 -2.41 9.05 -19.42
N ALA A 45 -2.83 7.82 -19.75
CA ALA A 45 -3.13 7.45 -21.14
C ALA A 45 -4.27 8.29 -21.74
N LEU A 46 -5.32 8.58 -20.95
CA LEU A 46 -6.44 9.44 -21.36
C LEU A 46 -5.98 10.89 -21.61
N VAL A 47 -5.14 11.44 -20.72
CA VAL A 47 -4.59 12.80 -20.88
C VAL A 47 -3.69 12.89 -22.11
N CYS A 48 -2.82 11.89 -22.35
CA CYS A 48 -1.97 11.85 -23.54
C CYS A 48 -2.77 11.77 -24.84
N ALA A 49 -3.83 10.95 -24.89
CA ALA A 49 -4.70 10.85 -26.05
C ALA A 49 -5.45 12.16 -26.33
N ALA A 50 -5.94 12.84 -25.28
CA ALA A 50 -6.58 14.14 -25.39
C ALA A 50 -5.60 15.24 -25.86
N ALA A 51 -4.36 15.22 -25.34
CA ALA A 51 -3.32 16.18 -25.73
C ALA A 51 -2.95 16.07 -27.22
N VAL A 52 -2.87 14.86 -27.75
CA VAL A 52 -2.63 14.62 -29.18
C VAL A 52 -3.79 15.13 -30.04
N GLU A 53 -5.04 14.98 -29.60
CA GLU A 53 -6.20 15.47 -30.35
C GLU A 53 -6.32 17.02 -30.33
N LEU A 54 -5.89 17.64 -29.22
CA LEU A 54 -5.87 19.09 -29.01
C LEU A 54 -4.67 19.79 -29.68
N ALA A 55 -3.62 19.05 -30.04
CA ALA A 55 -2.44 19.61 -30.73
C ALA A 55 -2.70 19.97 -32.22
N ALA A 56 -3.86 19.64 -32.78
CA ALA A 56 -4.20 19.95 -34.17
C ALA A 56 -4.51 21.45 -34.37
N PRO A 57 -4.14 22.02 -35.55
CA PRO A 57 -4.27 23.45 -35.83
C PRO A 57 -5.71 23.95 -35.73
N ARG A 58 -5.86 25.13 -35.09
CA ARG A 58 -7.12 25.84 -34.87
C ARG A 58 -7.73 26.31 -36.21
N PRO A 59 -9.07 26.43 -36.33
CA PRO A 59 -10.05 26.65 -35.27
C PRO A 59 -10.83 25.40 -34.81
N TRP A 60 -11.03 25.26 -33.50
CA TRP A 60 -11.78 24.14 -32.91
C TRP A 60 -13.28 24.36 -33.01
N GLY A 61 -13.98 23.45 -33.69
CA GLY A 61 -15.45 23.41 -33.70
C GLY A 61 -16.05 23.09 -32.32
N ALA A 62 -17.31 23.47 -32.10
CA ALA A 62 -18.02 23.35 -30.81
C ALA A 62 -17.95 21.93 -30.19
N ARG A 63 -17.94 20.88 -31.04
CA ARG A 63 -17.82 19.47 -30.61
C ARG A 63 -16.52 19.17 -29.87
N ARG A 64 -15.39 19.76 -30.26
CA ARG A 64 -14.09 19.55 -29.59
C ARG A 64 -14.00 20.26 -28.24
N ARG A 65 -14.71 21.38 -28.07
CA ARG A 65 -14.83 22.04 -26.76
C ARG A 65 -15.62 21.19 -25.76
N VAL A 66 -16.70 20.56 -26.23
CA VAL A 66 -17.47 19.61 -25.41
C VAL A 66 -16.60 18.41 -25.01
N TYR A 67 -15.82 17.87 -25.94
CA TYR A 67 -14.90 16.76 -25.66
C TYR A 67 -13.85 17.14 -24.60
N ALA A 68 -13.21 18.31 -24.75
CA ALA A 68 -12.25 18.82 -23.75
C ALA A 68 -12.90 18.99 -22.37
N GLY A 69 -14.14 19.51 -22.31
CA GLY A 69 -14.90 19.63 -21.07
C GLY A 69 -15.21 18.29 -20.41
N VAL A 70 -15.55 17.26 -21.18
CA VAL A 70 -15.80 15.90 -20.68
C VAL A 70 -14.52 15.27 -20.13
N VAL A 71 -13.39 15.41 -20.83
CA VAL A 71 -12.09 14.90 -20.34
C VAL A 71 -11.70 15.59 -19.04
N ALA A 72 -11.85 16.92 -18.97
CA ALA A 72 -11.58 17.68 -17.75
C ALA A 72 -12.47 17.20 -16.59
N ALA A 73 -13.77 16.99 -16.82
CA ALA A 73 -14.69 16.48 -15.81
C ALA A 73 -14.31 15.07 -15.32
N VAL A 74 -13.88 14.18 -16.21
CA VAL A 74 -13.43 12.82 -15.85
C VAL A 74 -12.14 12.86 -15.03
N VAL A 75 -11.18 13.70 -15.40
CA VAL A 75 -9.95 13.92 -14.60
C VAL A 75 -10.29 14.47 -13.22
N TRP A 76 -11.21 15.44 -13.16
CA TRP A 76 -11.63 16.06 -11.90
C TRP A 76 -12.35 15.07 -10.99
N LEU A 77 -13.28 14.28 -11.54
CA LEU A 77 -13.92 13.20 -10.78
C LEU A 77 -12.92 12.16 -10.33
N GLY A 78 -11.98 11.75 -11.20
CA GLY A 78 -10.92 10.80 -10.86
C GLY A 78 -10.07 11.29 -9.69
N LEU A 79 -9.69 12.58 -9.69
CA LEU A 79 -8.95 13.19 -8.60
C LEU A 79 -9.74 13.22 -7.28
N LEU A 80 -11.06 13.45 -7.35
CA LEU A 80 -11.93 13.43 -6.18
C LEU A 80 -12.21 12.01 -5.65
N THR A 81 -12.21 11.01 -6.52
CA THR A 81 -12.46 9.61 -6.13
C THR A 81 -11.21 8.87 -5.70
N VAL A 82 -10.01 9.44 -5.89
CA VAL A 82 -8.80 8.88 -5.27
C VAL A 82 -8.98 8.90 -3.75
N PRO A 83 -9.05 7.73 -3.08
CA PRO A 83 -9.16 7.70 -1.63
C PRO A 83 -7.95 8.43 -1.04
N ARG A 84 -8.20 9.43 -0.19
CA ARG A 84 -7.12 10.08 0.55
C ARG A 84 -6.39 9.00 1.36
N PRO A 85 -5.05 8.91 1.28
CA PRO A 85 -4.31 7.96 2.07
C PRO A 85 -4.67 8.19 3.55
N ALA A 86 -5.09 7.14 4.23
CA ALA A 86 -5.31 7.20 5.67
C ALA A 86 -4.02 7.72 6.32
N ALA A 87 -4.15 8.64 7.27
CA ALA A 87 -3.00 9.13 8.03
C ALA A 87 -2.22 7.92 8.58
N PRO A 88 -0.88 7.89 8.43
CA PRO A 88 -0.09 6.75 8.87
C PRO A 88 -0.33 6.48 10.36
N PRO A 89 -0.36 5.21 10.80
CA PRO A 89 -0.57 4.88 12.19
C PRO A 89 0.55 5.46 13.06
N THR A 90 0.18 6.02 14.22
CA THR A 90 1.13 6.52 15.21
C THR A 90 1.49 5.40 16.19
N TYR A 91 2.77 5.30 16.55
CA TYR A 91 3.30 4.22 17.41
C TYR A 91 3.56 4.68 18.86
N GLU A 92 2.97 5.79 19.30
CA GLU A 92 3.09 6.30 20.68
C GLU A 92 2.65 5.27 21.73
N TRP A 93 1.61 4.49 21.43
CA TRP A 93 1.09 3.43 22.30
C TRP A 93 2.12 2.34 22.61
N ALA A 94 3.06 2.10 21.67
CA ALA A 94 4.17 1.18 21.82
C ALA A 94 5.39 1.88 22.41
N ALA A 95 5.71 3.09 21.92
CA ALA A 95 6.85 3.89 22.36
C ALA A 95 6.81 4.24 23.86
N ARG A 96 5.62 4.36 24.47
CA ARG A 96 5.50 4.56 25.93
C ARG A 96 6.05 3.41 26.78
N HIS A 97 6.22 2.22 26.18
CA HIS A 97 6.76 1.03 26.86
C HIS A 97 8.21 0.73 26.45
N VAL A 98 8.59 1.07 25.23
CA VAL A 98 9.93 0.80 24.69
C VAL A 98 10.87 1.93 25.10
N GLY A 99 11.88 1.60 25.92
CA GLY A 99 12.91 2.55 26.33
C GLY A 99 13.85 2.93 25.18
N ARG A 100 14.51 4.08 25.31
CA ARG A 100 15.56 4.49 24.36
C ARG A 100 16.70 3.47 24.35
N GLY A 101 17.12 3.06 23.16
CA GLY A 101 18.18 2.06 22.94
C GLY A 101 17.73 0.61 23.11
N GLU A 102 16.49 0.35 23.52
CA GLU A 102 15.97 -1.02 23.57
C GLU A 102 15.70 -1.55 22.16
N VAL A 103 16.00 -2.83 21.95
CA VAL A 103 15.93 -3.45 20.64
C VAL A 103 14.53 -4.03 20.40
N VAL A 104 13.90 -3.58 19.31
CA VAL A 104 12.61 -4.04 18.80
C VAL A 104 12.82 -4.87 17.53
N LEU A 105 12.28 -6.08 17.52
CA LEU A 105 12.20 -6.92 16.33
C LEU A 105 10.82 -6.78 15.69
N THR A 106 10.78 -6.43 14.41
CA THR A 106 9.52 -6.31 13.66
C THR A 106 9.72 -6.62 12.18
N ALA A 107 8.70 -7.21 11.55
CA ALA A 107 8.65 -7.39 10.11
C ALA A 107 8.09 -6.16 9.37
N ASP A 108 7.40 -5.25 10.09
CA ASP A 108 6.77 -4.08 9.47
C ASP A 108 7.75 -2.91 9.36
N ARG A 109 7.97 -2.45 8.12
CA ARG A 109 8.92 -1.37 7.82
C ARG A 109 8.46 -0.01 8.36
N HIS A 110 7.16 0.28 8.31
CA HIS A 110 6.65 1.56 8.77
C HIS A 110 6.75 1.64 10.30
N ALA A 111 6.39 0.55 10.97
CA ALA A 111 6.49 0.43 12.40
C ALA A 111 7.94 0.56 12.90
N ALA A 112 8.87 -0.10 12.20
CA ALA A 112 10.29 0.02 12.48
C ALA A 112 10.74 1.49 12.41
N LEU A 113 10.50 2.17 11.29
CA LEU A 113 10.90 3.57 11.11
C LEU A 113 10.26 4.52 12.12
N ALA A 114 8.97 4.31 12.43
CA ALA A 114 8.29 5.10 13.43
C ALA A 114 8.91 4.94 14.82
N LEU A 115 9.17 3.70 15.25
CA LEU A 115 9.78 3.41 16.56
C LEU A 115 11.24 3.89 16.67
N ALA A 116 12.01 3.85 15.58
CA ALA A 116 13.34 4.49 15.55
C ALA A 116 13.25 6.00 15.79
N GLY A 117 12.20 6.66 15.28
CA GLY A 117 11.94 8.08 15.58
C GLY A 117 11.75 8.38 17.06
N TYR A 118 11.29 7.39 17.85
CA TYR A 118 11.17 7.49 19.31
C TYR A 118 12.45 7.08 20.07
N GLY A 119 13.49 6.62 19.36
CA GLY A 119 14.78 6.23 19.94
C GLY A 119 14.93 4.73 20.23
N ALA A 120 14.05 3.88 19.70
CA ALA A 120 14.22 2.43 19.77
C ALA A 120 15.30 1.95 18.76
N ASN A 121 16.08 0.95 19.16
CA ASN A 121 16.97 0.24 18.24
C ASN A 121 16.17 -0.83 17.48
N LEU A 122 16.48 -1.03 16.21
CA LEU A 122 15.68 -1.88 15.31
C LEU A 122 16.47 -3.08 14.83
N VAL A 123 15.77 -4.20 14.70
CA VAL A 123 16.22 -5.40 13.97
C VAL A 123 15.16 -5.70 12.91
N PRO A 124 15.47 -5.50 11.61
CA PRO A 124 16.76 -5.12 11.02
C PRO A 124 17.19 -3.66 11.25
N PRO A 125 18.51 -3.36 11.19
CA PRO A 125 19.01 -1.99 11.24
C PRO A 125 18.70 -1.23 9.95
N GLY A 126 17.60 -0.47 9.95
CA GLY A 126 17.37 0.63 9.00
C GLY A 126 16.60 0.30 7.70
N PRO A 127 16.38 1.35 6.86
CA PRO A 127 15.41 1.33 5.76
C PRO A 127 15.82 0.51 4.52
N ALA A 128 17.05 -0.01 4.49
CA ALA A 128 17.60 -0.75 3.36
C ALA A 128 17.33 -2.27 3.43
N ALA A 129 16.75 -2.77 4.53
CA ALA A 129 16.27 -4.14 4.62
C ALA A 129 15.00 -4.33 3.76
N LYS A 130 15.16 -4.28 2.44
CA LYS A 130 14.14 -4.66 1.47
C LYS A 130 13.85 -6.16 1.63
N GLY A 131 12.92 -6.46 2.52
CA GLY A 131 12.38 -7.80 2.71
C GLY A 131 13.22 -8.65 3.63
N ARG A 132 12.65 -8.94 4.81
CA ARG A 132 12.92 -10.14 5.60
C ARG A 132 14.40 -10.44 5.77
N GLU A 133 15.03 -9.72 6.70
CA GLU A 133 16.24 -10.23 7.32
C GLU A 133 15.97 -11.70 7.72
N PRO A 134 16.86 -12.63 7.33
CA PRO A 134 16.61 -14.06 7.49
C PRO A 134 16.30 -14.40 8.94
N ASP A 135 16.91 -13.68 9.88
CA ASP A 135 16.72 -13.83 11.32
C ASP A 135 15.31 -13.41 11.77
N VAL A 136 14.74 -12.32 11.23
CA VAL A 136 13.35 -11.90 11.54
C VAL A 136 12.35 -12.91 10.97
N ARG A 137 12.58 -13.38 9.74
CA ARG A 137 11.73 -14.40 9.11
C ARG A 137 11.83 -15.74 9.85
N ALA A 138 13.04 -16.13 10.23
CA ALA A 138 13.29 -17.33 11.02
C ALA A 138 12.73 -17.18 12.43
N TYR A 139 12.62 -15.98 13.00
CA TYR A 139 11.97 -15.79 14.30
C TYR A 139 10.45 -15.98 14.21
N LEU A 140 9.83 -15.35 13.20
CA LEU A 140 8.36 -15.30 13.04
C LEU A 140 7.78 -16.52 12.31
N ALA A 141 8.60 -17.39 11.73
CA ALA A 141 8.10 -18.57 11.05
C ALA A 141 7.38 -19.52 12.03
N ALA A 142 6.27 -20.10 11.56
CA ALA A 142 5.44 -21.00 12.36
C ALA A 142 6.19 -22.29 12.77
N ALA A 143 7.14 -22.73 11.93
CA ALA A 143 7.96 -23.92 12.19
C ALA A 143 9.13 -23.66 13.17
N SER A 144 9.36 -22.41 13.56
CA SER A 144 10.52 -22.05 14.36
C SER A 144 10.38 -22.57 15.78
N THR A 145 11.44 -23.23 16.25
CA THR A 145 11.47 -23.74 17.60
C THR A 145 11.79 -22.63 18.60
N ARG A 146 11.49 -22.86 19.87
CA ARG A 146 11.88 -21.96 20.96
C ARG A 146 13.40 -21.75 21.03
N ALA A 147 14.19 -22.77 20.68
CA ALA A 147 15.64 -22.67 20.66
C ALA A 147 16.12 -21.72 19.55
N ASP A 148 15.56 -21.83 18.35
CA ASP A 148 15.88 -20.94 17.22
C ASP A 148 15.53 -19.49 17.53
N ARG A 149 14.35 -19.27 18.11
CA ARG A 149 13.88 -17.94 18.53
C ARG A 149 14.77 -17.35 19.63
N THR A 150 15.18 -18.15 20.60
CA THR A 150 16.10 -17.72 21.67
C THR A 150 17.47 -17.35 21.11
N ALA A 151 17.98 -18.07 20.10
CA ALA A 151 19.24 -17.76 19.46
C ALA A 151 19.20 -16.38 18.77
N VAL A 152 18.12 -16.07 18.04
CA VAL A 152 17.91 -14.76 17.41
C VAL A 152 17.81 -13.65 18.46
N VAL A 153 17.03 -13.87 19.52
CA VAL A 153 16.87 -12.92 20.63
C VAL A 153 18.21 -12.59 21.27
N ARG A 154 19.04 -13.59 21.57
CA ARG A 154 20.36 -13.37 22.18
C ARG A 154 21.34 -12.70 21.23
N ARG A 155 21.38 -13.13 19.97
CA ARG A 155 22.26 -12.56 18.94
C ARG A 155 22.04 -11.07 18.76
N HIS A 156 20.77 -10.66 18.73
CA HIS A 156 20.38 -9.27 18.47
C HIS A 156 19.97 -8.51 19.73
N ARG A 157 20.05 -9.13 20.91
CA ARG A 157 19.63 -8.56 22.21
C ARG A 157 18.20 -8.00 22.18
N VAL A 158 17.30 -8.71 21.50
CA VAL A 158 15.90 -8.31 21.33
C VAL A 158 15.20 -8.31 22.68
N ARG A 159 14.56 -7.18 23.03
CA ARG A 159 13.70 -7.08 24.22
C ARG A 159 12.23 -7.04 23.88
N TRP A 160 11.91 -6.47 22.72
CA TRP A 160 10.54 -6.20 22.30
C TRP A 160 10.26 -6.82 20.93
N LEU A 161 9.06 -7.33 20.78
CA LEU A 161 8.50 -7.82 19.53
C LEU A 161 7.32 -6.93 19.17
N LEU A 162 7.30 -6.44 17.95
CA LEU A 162 6.12 -5.82 17.40
C LEU A 162 5.56 -6.71 16.29
N LEU A 163 4.45 -7.34 16.63
CA LEU A 163 3.76 -8.35 15.83
C LEU A 163 2.60 -7.72 15.08
N THR A 164 2.41 -8.13 13.83
CA THR A 164 1.23 -7.74 13.06
C THR A 164 0.03 -8.56 13.50
N ARG A 165 -1.18 -8.16 13.06
CA ARG A 165 -2.42 -8.90 13.32
C ARG A 165 -2.38 -10.36 12.83
N GLN A 166 -1.51 -10.68 11.86
CA GLN A 166 -1.39 -12.01 11.26
C GLN A 166 -0.39 -12.90 11.99
N ASP A 167 0.52 -12.30 12.78
CA ASP A 167 1.56 -13.03 13.47
C ASP A 167 1.01 -13.67 14.75
N ARG A 168 1.43 -14.91 15.02
CA ARG A 168 1.14 -15.56 16.30
C ARG A 168 2.11 -15.07 17.35
N VAL A 169 1.61 -14.79 18.55
CA VAL A 169 2.44 -14.46 19.70
C VAL A 169 3.22 -15.71 20.12
N PRO A 170 4.57 -15.66 20.16
CA PRO A 170 5.38 -16.77 20.67
C PRO A 170 5.11 -17.02 22.15
N GLU A 171 5.21 -18.28 22.62
CA GLU A 171 4.94 -18.66 24.02
C GLU A 171 5.90 -17.98 25.01
N GLU A 172 7.11 -17.65 24.56
CA GLU A 172 8.13 -16.94 25.34
C GLU A 172 7.90 -15.42 25.44
N ALA A 173 6.87 -14.89 24.77
CA ALA A 173 6.58 -13.47 24.70
C ALA A 173 5.30 -13.12 25.45
N VAL A 174 5.37 -12.08 26.28
CA VAL A 174 4.22 -11.57 27.04
C VAL A 174 3.67 -10.34 26.33
N VAL A 175 2.40 -10.37 25.98
CA VAL A 175 1.71 -9.20 25.40
C VAL A 175 1.63 -8.09 26.43
N VAL A 176 2.13 -6.91 26.07
CA VAL A 176 2.12 -5.71 26.93
C VAL A 176 1.07 -4.71 26.47
N ALA A 177 0.89 -4.56 25.16
CA ALA A 177 -0.08 -3.63 24.60
C ALA A 177 -0.54 -4.05 23.20
N TRP A 178 -1.68 -3.52 22.78
CA TRP A 178 -2.17 -3.66 21.41
C TRP A 178 -2.57 -2.30 20.83
N SER A 179 -2.59 -2.22 19.51
CA SER A 179 -3.17 -1.10 18.77
C SER A 179 -4.64 -1.37 18.43
N ALA A 180 -5.54 -0.52 18.91
CA ALA A 180 -6.97 -0.61 18.56
C ALA A 180 -7.23 -0.30 17.07
N ARG A 181 -6.36 0.48 16.41
CA ARG A 181 -6.52 0.89 15.01
C ARG A 181 -6.01 -0.17 14.04
N THR A 182 -4.84 -0.75 14.30
CA THR A 182 -4.15 -1.67 13.38
C THR A 182 -4.27 -3.13 13.79
N GLY A 183 -4.58 -3.41 15.06
CA GLY A 183 -4.54 -4.77 15.61
C GLY A 183 -3.13 -5.31 15.80
N GLU A 184 -2.11 -4.46 15.71
CA GLU A 184 -0.72 -4.82 16.03
C GLU A 184 -0.56 -5.04 17.53
N VAL A 185 0.39 -5.90 17.89
CA VAL A 185 0.63 -6.33 19.27
C VAL A 185 2.08 -6.06 19.63
N LEU A 186 2.29 -5.36 20.74
CA LEU A 186 3.59 -5.21 21.38
C LEU A 186 3.73 -6.30 22.44
N ALA A 187 4.71 -7.17 22.25
CA ALA A 187 5.06 -8.21 23.21
C ALA A 187 6.49 -8.00 23.72
N ARG A 188 6.73 -8.34 24.97
CA ARG A 188 8.04 -8.34 25.60
C ARG A 188 8.57 -9.77 25.63
N VAL A 189 9.82 -9.97 25.23
CA VAL A 189 10.47 -11.27 25.32
C VAL A 189 10.87 -11.51 26.78
N VAL A 190 10.44 -12.62 27.36
CA VAL A 190 10.93 -13.08 28.65
C VAL A 190 12.11 -13.98 28.38
N GLU A 191 13.31 -13.49 28.66
CA GLU A 191 14.51 -14.32 28.51
C GLU A 191 14.38 -15.53 29.43
N PRO A 192 14.55 -16.77 28.93
CA PRO A 192 14.50 -17.93 29.79
C PRO A 192 15.67 -17.86 30.78
N VAL A 193 15.35 -17.79 32.07
CA VAL A 193 16.32 -17.97 33.16
C VAL A 193 17.02 -19.30 32.89
N PRO A 194 18.37 -19.34 32.81
CA PRO A 194 19.06 -20.61 32.69
C PRO A 194 18.72 -21.43 33.93
N VAL A 195 18.03 -22.55 33.75
CA VAL A 195 17.89 -23.56 34.80
C VAL A 195 19.27 -24.14 35.00
N THR A 196 20.04 -23.55 35.93
CA THR A 196 21.22 -24.21 36.48
C THR A 196 20.73 -25.42 37.26
N THR A 197 20.72 -26.58 36.61
CA THR A 197 20.75 -27.86 37.32
C THR A 197 22.04 -27.89 38.12
N ARG A 198 21.90 -27.75 39.44
CA ARG A 198 22.95 -27.95 40.43
C ARG A 198 22.90 -29.39 40.93
#